data_AF-A0A158NRN7-F1
#
_entry.id   AF-A0A158NRN7-F1
#
_cell.length_a   1.000
_cell.length_b   1.000
_cell.length_c   1.000
_cell.angle_alpha   90.00
_cell.angle_beta   90.00
_cell.angle_gamma   90.00
#
_symmetry.space_group_name_H-M   'P 1'
#
loop_
_entity.id
_entity.type
_entity.pdbx_description
1 polymer ?
#
loop_
_entity_poly.entity_id
_entity_poly.type
_entity_poly.pdbx_seq_one_letter_code
_entity_poly.pdbx_strand_id
1 'polypeptide(L)'
;MVDYEAKRDECVIVALASRKDRRVVTVRDSCAISVISRVLSRIRNFETEMERKYQRVGLGVGAFHNPPRAKYSEETKNLIKLLMEESKLSMMQRKMIQEAVDKGESLPPSIDRTKKTKAKVENYQVKFPNAWRRRSQDTIISSGAYEREQYRRTAPLPNKEKQKRHLACMMAFGKDMPETPHGPKILHRAKREPEIPENADFLNDLAQGIRERIDFLNDMESLGMGKKYRPIIQQEIAQKIRLMESLDNQTSDQLRKEEFYEVKDERPSSKLFPLTEPGQN
;
A
#
# COMPACT_ATOMS: atom_id res chain seq x y z
N MET A 1 -53.11 5.87 -46.90
CA MET A 1 -53.56 7.19 -47.39
C MET A 1 -52.70 8.23 -46.73
N VAL A 2 -51.95 8.95 -47.56
CA VAL A 2 -51.14 10.11 -47.21
C VAL A 2 -52.09 11.24 -46.87
N ASP A 3 -51.81 12.03 -45.83
CA ASP A 3 -52.07 13.47 -45.86
C ASP A 3 -50.99 14.18 -45.03
N TYR A 4 -50.20 14.97 -45.75
CA TYR A 4 -49.24 15.94 -45.26
C TYR A 4 -49.99 17.25 -45.05
N GLU A 5 -49.85 17.90 -43.89
CA GLU A 5 -50.15 19.33 -43.79
C GLU A 5 -49.03 20.07 -43.06
N ALA A 6 -48.32 20.89 -43.82
CA ALA A 6 -47.21 21.71 -43.35
C ALA A 6 -47.75 23.01 -42.74
N LYS A 7 -47.34 23.32 -41.50
CA LYS A 7 -47.41 24.69 -40.96
C LYS A 7 -46.06 25.12 -40.41
N ARG A 8 -45.66 26.27 -40.93
CA ARG A 8 -44.37 26.95 -40.86
C ARG A 8 -44.14 27.63 -39.50
N ASP A 9 -42.88 27.60 -39.10
CA ASP A 9 -42.12 28.68 -38.46
C ASP A 9 -42.68 29.35 -37.20
N GLU A 10 -42.48 28.70 -36.04
CA GLU A 10 -42.32 29.41 -34.76
C GLU A 10 -40.91 29.15 -34.21
N CYS A 11 -39.99 30.10 -34.39
CA CYS A 11 -38.72 30.13 -33.68
C CYS A 11 -38.94 30.69 -32.27
N VAL A 12 -39.24 29.82 -31.31
CA VAL A 12 -39.28 30.16 -29.89
C VAL A 12 -37.84 30.22 -29.35
N ILE A 13 -37.30 31.42 -29.18
CA ILE A 13 -36.02 31.61 -28.48
C ILE A 13 -36.30 31.66 -26.96
N VAL A 14 -36.07 30.55 -26.27
CA VAL A 14 -36.10 30.50 -24.80
C VAL A 14 -34.77 31.05 -24.27
N ALA A 15 -34.77 32.31 -23.81
CA ALA A 15 -33.65 32.86 -23.05
C ALA A 15 -33.70 32.31 -21.61
N LEU A 16 -32.73 31.47 -21.24
CA LEU A 16 -32.52 31.06 -19.85
C LEU A 16 -31.78 32.18 -19.11
N ALA A 17 -32.53 33.05 -18.42
CA ALA A 17 -32.01 33.91 -17.37
C ALA A 17 -32.74 33.61 -16.05
N SER A 18 -31.98 33.65 -14.97
CA SER A 18 -32.28 33.14 -13.63
C SER A 18 -33.51 33.77 -12.97
N ARG A 19 -34.32 32.88 -12.36
CA ARG A 19 -35.27 33.00 -11.22
C ARG A 19 -35.97 34.35 -10.99
N LYS A 20 -37.31 34.24 -11.03
CA LYS A 20 -38.41 35.19 -10.70
C LYS A 20 -38.83 36.08 -11.86
N ASP A 21 -40.12 35.95 -12.19
CA ASP A 21 -40.92 36.69 -13.17
C ASP A 21 -40.80 36.27 -14.64
N ARG A 22 -41.60 35.27 -15.03
CA ARG A 22 -41.94 34.99 -16.44
C ARG A 22 -42.93 36.04 -16.93
N ARG A 23 -42.44 37.05 -17.65
CA ARG A 23 -43.26 37.80 -18.62
C ARG A 23 -42.72 37.55 -20.01
N VAL A 24 -43.54 36.95 -20.87
CA VAL A 24 -43.27 36.79 -22.30
C VAL A 24 -43.49 38.15 -22.95
N VAL A 25 -42.43 38.82 -23.40
CA VAL A 25 -42.53 40.06 -24.16
C VAL A 25 -42.44 39.71 -25.65
N THR A 26 -43.56 39.79 -26.35
CA THR A 26 -43.61 39.69 -27.81
C THR A 26 -43.26 41.05 -28.41
N VAL A 27 -42.05 41.19 -28.97
CA VAL A 27 -41.61 42.44 -29.61
C VAL A 27 -42.05 42.41 -31.07
N ARG A 28 -43.04 43.24 -31.42
CA ARG A 28 -43.61 43.38 -32.78
C ARG A 28 -42.96 44.46 -33.63
N ASP A 29 -41.81 44.98 -33.22
CA ASP A 29 -41.19 46.11 -33.90
C ASP A 29 -39.90 45.72 -34.62
N SER A 30 -39.95 45.79 -35.94
CA SER A 30 -38.82 45.60 -36.88
C SER A 30 -37.60 46.49 -36.57
N CYS A 31 -37.79 47.55 -35.78
CA CYS A 31 -36.72 48.43 -35.33
C CYS A 31 -35.82 47.78 -34.25
N ALA A 32 -36.38 46.99 -33.34
CA ALA A 32 -35.64 46.37 -32.22
C ALA A 32 -34.65 45.29 -32.70
N ILE A 33 -35.00 44.56 -33.76
CA ILE A 33 -34.13 43.54 -34.38
C ILE A 33 -32.88 44.19 -34.99
N SER A 34 -33.00 45.42 -35.53
CA SER A 34 -31.86 46.15 -36.10
C SER A 34 -30.88 46.63 -35.02
N VAL A 35 -31.39 47.03 -33.85
CA VAL A 35 -30.57 47.49 -32.71
C VAL A 35 -29.83 46.30 -32.09
N ILE A 36 -30.53 45.18 -31.89
CA ILE A 36 -29.92 43.93 -31.39
C ILE A 36 -28.86 43.41 -32.37
N SER A 37 -29.13 43.45 -33.68
CA SER A 37 -28.14 43.03 -34.70
C SER A 37 -26.91 43.93 -34.76
N ARG A 38 -27.06 45.25 -34.54
CA ARG A 38 -25.94 46.20 -34.46
C ARG A 38 -25.13 46.02 -33.18
N VAL A 39 -25.78 45.80 -32.04
CA VAL A 39 -25.10 45.54 -30.76
C VAL A 39 -24.36 44.19 -30.80
N LEU A 40 -24.98 43.13 -31.34
CA LEU A 40 -24.33 41.83 -31.52
C LEU A 40 -23.22 41.82 -32.57
N SER A 41 -23.31 42.68 -33.60
CA SER A 41 -22.19 42.89 -34.53
C SER A 41 -21.07 43.72 -33.89
N ARG A 42 -21.38 44.70 -33.04
CA ARG A 42 -20.38 45.50 -32.34
C ARG A 42 -19.67 44.71 -31.23
N ILE A 43 -20.36 43.76 -30.58
CA ILE A 43 -19.76 42.81 -29.63
C ILE A 43 -18.90 41.76 -30.38
N ARG A 44 -19.38 41.22 -31.51
CA ARG A 44 -18.56 40.31 -32.34
C ARG A 44 -17.32 40.98 -32.92
N ASN A 45 -17.40 42.26 -33.29
CA ASN A 45 -16.28 42.98 -33.89
C ASN A 45 -15.29 43.55 -32.84
N PHE A 46 -15.64 43.59 -31.56
CA PHE A 46 -14.70 43.99 -30.49
C PHE A 46 -13.85 42.82 -29.97
N GLU A 47 -14.18 41.59 -30.37
CA GLU A 47 -13.48 40.36 -29.97
C GLU A 47 -12.52 39.83 -31.05
N THR A 48 -12.39 40.54 -32.18
CA THR A 48 -11.57 40.12 -33.33
C THR A 48 -10.59 41.21 -33.77
N GLU A 49 -9.70 41.66 -32.89
CA GLU A 49 -8.47 42.32 -33.36
C GLU A 49 -7.34 42.28 -32.33
N MET A 50 -6.78 41.08 -32.14
CA MET A 50 -5.40 40.86 -31.72
C MET A 50 -4.91 39.59 -32.42
N GLU A 51 -4.75 39.68 -33.74
CA GLU A 51 -4.04 38.64 -34.50
C GLU A 51 -2.56 38.75 -34.13
N ARG A 52 -2.18 38.13 -33.02
CA ARG A 52 -0.78 37.86 -32.71
C ARG A 52 -0.26 36.96 -33.82
N LYS A 53 0.47 37.53 -34.78
CA LYS A 53 1.38 36.79 -35.68
C LYS A 53 2.42 36.08 -34.82
N TYR A 54 2.07 34.90 -34.30
CA TYR A 54 3.06 33.96 -33.83
C TYR A 54 3.76 33.42 -35.06
N GLN A 55 5.03 33.81 -35.21
CA GLN A 55 5.95 33.15 -36.13
C GLN A 55 5.95 31.65 -35.78
N ARG A 56 5.29 30.80 -36.58
CA ARG A 56 5.48 29.36 -36.46
C ARG A 56 6.93 29.07 -36.79
N VAL A 57 7.73 28.74 -35.78
CA VAL A 57 9.05 28.17 -36.00
C VAL A 57 8.88 26.82 -36.69
N GLY A 58 9.52 26.65 -37.85
CA GLY A 58 9.50 25.39 -38.57
C GLY A 58 10.01 24.26 -37.68
N LEU A 59 9.40 23.08 -37.80
CA LEU A 59 9.91 21.85 -37.19
C LEU A 59 11.41 21.72 -37.56
N GLY A 60 12.29 21.73 -36.55
CA GLY A 60 13.73 21.56 -36.74
C GLY A 60 14.58 22.83 -36.70
N VAL A 61 14.02 24.02 -36.44
CA VAL A 61 14.79 25.27 -36.31
C VAL A 61 15.04 25.60 -34.83
N GLY A 62 15.94 24.84 -34.18
CA GLY A 62 16.37 25.11 -32.82
C GLY A 62 17.54 24.22 -32.41
N ALA A 63 18.60 24.82 -31.84
CA ALA A 63 19.85 24.16 -31.46
C ALA A 63 19.68 23.00 -30.45
N PHE A 64 18.53 22.91 -29.79
CA PHE A 64 18.22 21.90 -28.77
C PHE A 64 17.24 20.82 -29.25
N HIS A 65 16.68 20.94 -30.46
CA HIS A 65 15.64 20.03 -30.96
C HIS A 65 16.09 19.12 -32.12
N ASN A 66 17.34 19.22 -32.56
CA ASN A 66 17.90 18.29 -33.54
C ASN A 66 18.86 17.32 -32.84
N PRO A 67 18.50 16.03 -32.68
CA PRO A 67 19.47 15.04 -32.21
C PRO A 67 20.66 15.00 -33.19
N PRO A 68 21.86 14.65 -32.71
CA PRO A 68 23.04 14.57 -33.56
C PRO A 68 22.77 13.60 -34.71
N ARG A 69 22.95 14.08 -35.94
CA ARG A 69 22.73 13.30 -37.15
C ARG A 69 23.89 12.32 -37.37
N ALA A 70 23.59 11.11 -37.83
CA ALA A 70 24.62 10.11 -38.09
C ALA A 70 25.48 10.54 -39.29
N LYS A 71 26.80 10.53 -39.13
CA LYS A 71 27.75 10.70 -40.26
C LYS A 71 28.11 9.32 -40.77
N TYR A 72 27.56 8.91 -41.91
CA TYR A 72 27.89 7.63 -42.53
C TYR A 72 29.24 7.68 -43.22
N SER A 73 30.05 6.62 -43.05
CA SER A 73 31.28 6.41 -43.80
C SER A 73 30.98 6.23 -45.30
N GLU A 74 31.92 6.59 -46.17
CA GLU A 74 31.79 6.37 -47.62
C GLU A 74 31.59 4.90 -47.96
N GLU A 75 32.20 3.98 -47.19
CA GLU A 75 31.97 2.54 -47.31
C GLU A 75 30.50 2.16 -47.04
N THR A 76 29.89 2.76 -46.02
CA THR A 76 28.47 2.53 -45.67
C THR A 76 27.54 3.06 -46.76
N LYS A 77 27.83 4.24 -47.32
CA LYS A 77 27.05 4.81 -48.43
C LYS A 77 27.12 3.92 -49.67
N ASN A 78 28.31 3.41 -50.00
CA ASN A 78 28.52 2.49 -51.12
C ASN A 78 27.77 1.17 -50.92
N LEU A 79 27.83 0.62 -49.71
CA LEU A 79 27.07 -0.59 -49.36
C LEU A 79 25.56 -0.37 -49.53
N ILE A 80 25.01 0.73 -49.01
CA ILE A 80 23.58 1.03 -49.14
C ILE A 80 23.19 1.20 -50.60
N LYS A 81 24.05 1.81 -51.43
CA LYS A 81 23.82 1.95 -52.86
C LYS A 81 23.76 0.59 -53.58
N LEU A 82 24.70 -0.32 -53.27
CA LEU A 82 24.69 -1.69 -53.79
C LEU A 82 23.41 -2.43 -53.37
N LEU A 83 23.02 -2.33 -52.09
CA LEU A 83 21.78 -2.91 -51.60
C LEU A 83 20.54 -2.32 -52.30
N MET A 84 20.54 -1.03 -52.61
CA MET A 84 19.48 -0.39 -53.39
C MET A 84 19.46 -0.93 -54.82
N GLU A 85 20.60 -1.17 -55.45
CA GLU A 85 20.70 -1.73 -56.81
C GLU A 85 20.22 -3.19 -56.87
N GLU A 86 20.59 -4.00 -55.88
CA GLU A 86 20.19 -5.40 -55.75
C GLU A 86 18.72 -5.58 -55.35
N SER A 87 18.20 -4.69 -54.51
CA SER A 87 16.79 -4.68 -54.13
C SER A 87 15.94 -3.99 -55.21
N LYS A 88 14.85 -4.64 -55.65
CA LYS A 88 13.93 -4.08 -56.66
C LYS A 88 13.03 -2.97 -56.09
N LEU A 89 13.63 -1.90 -55.55
CA LEU A 89 12.95 -0.75 -54.97
C LEU A 89 12.38 0.18 -56.05
N SER A 90 11.21 0.77 -55.75
CA SER A 90 10.62 1.83 -56.56
C SER A 90 11.49 3.10 -56.52
N MET A 91 11.46 3.89 -57.60
CA MET A 91 12.21 5.15 -57.72
C MET A 91 11.94 6.11 -56.54
N MET A 92 10.71 6.14 -56.03
CA MET A 92 10.35 6.95 -54.86
C MET A 92 11.02 6.46 -53.58
N GLN A 93 11.10 5.14 -53.37
CA GLN A 93 11.77 4.55 -52.21
C GLN A 93 13.27 4.80 -52.28
N ARG A 94 13.87 4.68 -53.47
CA ARG A 94 15.29 4.98 -53.69
C ARG A 94 15.63 6.42 -53.31
N LYS A 95 14.81 7.38 -53.74
CA LYS A 95 14.97 8.80 -53.37
C LYS A 95 14.86 9.03 -51.86
N MET A 96 13.86 8.44 -51.20
CA MET A 96 13.67 8.58 -49.76
C MET A 96 14.85 8.01 -48.95
N ILE A 97 15.38 6.85 -49.36
CA ILE A 97 16.53 6.22 -48.70
C ILE A 97 17.79 7.07 -48.91
N GLN A 98 18.05 7.53 -50.12
CA GLN A 98 19.20 8.39 -50.42
C GLN A 98 19.16 9.68 -49.61
N GLU A 99 18.00 10.34 -49.56
CA GLU A 99 17.82 11.55 -48.77
C GLU A 99 18.04 11.31 -47.28
N ALA A 100 17.59 10.17 -46.73
CA ALA A 100 17.82 9.83 -45.33
C ALA A 100 19.32 9.63 -45.03
N VAL A 101 20.04 8.94 -45.93
CA VAL A 101 21.49 8.70 -45.80
C VAL A 101 22.27 10.01 -45.90
N ASP A 102 21.95 10.88 -46.87
CA ASP A 102 22.61 12.18 -47.04
C ASP A 102 22.35 13.11 -45.86
N LYS A 103 21.14 13.04 -45.29
CA LYS A 103 20.72 13.81 -44.13
C LYS A 103 21.24 13.23 -42.82
N GLY A 104 21.67 11.97 -42.76
CA GLY A 104 22.04 11.31 -41.50
C GLY A 104 20.84 10.93 -40.62
N GLU A 105 19.67 10.76 -41.24
CA GLU A 105 18.40 10.38 -40.62
C GLU A 105 18.21 8.86 -40.68
N SER A 106 17.40 8.30 -39.77
CA SER A 106 17.10 6.87 -39.77
C SER A 106 16.39 6.45 -41.07
N LEU A 107 16.72 5.26 -41.59
CA LEU A 107 16.04 4.69 -42.76
C LEU A 107 14.52 4.60 -42.53
N PRO A 108 13.70 4.83 -43.56
CA PRO A 108 12.25 4.75 -43.43
C PRO A 108 11.83 3.34 -42.99
N PRO A 109 10.87 3.20 -42.07
CA PRO A 109 10.38 1.89 -41.64
C PRO A 109 9.85 1.13 -42.86
N SER A 110 10.10 -0.19 -42.91
CA SER A 110 9.62 -1.04 -44.00
C SER A 110 8.12 -0.82 -44.16
N ILE A 111 7.71 -0.39 -45.36
CA ILE A 111 6.31 -0.42 -45.76
C ILE A 111 6.01 -1.87 -46.12
N ASP A 112 6.07 -2.75 -45.12
CA ASP A 112 5.40 -4.02 -45.25
C ASP A 112 3.95 -3.64 -45.54
N ARG A 113 3.44 -4.10 -46.69
CA ARG A 113 2.02 -4.08 -47.00
C ARG A 113 1.34 -5.05 -46.03
N THR A 114 1.34 -4.69 -44.75
CA THR A 114 0.67 -5.43 -43.70
C THR A 114 -0.80 -5.39 -44.05
N LYS A 115 -1.33 -6.50 -44.58
CA LYS A 115 -2.70 -6.89 -44.32
C LYS A 115 -2.83 -6.85 -42.80
N LYS A 116 -3.39 -5.77 -42.28
CA LYS A 116 -3.54 -5.53 -40.86
C LYS A 116 -4.50 -6.59 -40.31
N THR A 117 -3.99 -7.71 -39.81
CA THR A 117 -4.62 -8.35 -38.67
C THR A 117 -4.56 -7.32 -37.55
N LYS A 118 -5.73 -6.83 -37.14
CA LYS A 118 -5.86 -5.83 -36.08
C LYS A 118 -5.48 -6.50 -34.75
N ALA A 119 -4.18 -6.71 -34.52
CA ALA A 119 -3.67 -6.84 -33.17
C ALA A 119 -3.91 -5.49 -32.50
N LYS A 120 -4.84 -5.47 -31.56
CA LYS A 120 -5.23 -4.30 -30.77
C LYS A 120 -4.05 -3.96 -29.85
N VAL A 121 -3.01 -3.35 -30.41
CA VAL A 121 -2.02 -2.62 -29.63
C VAL A 121 -2.78 -1.40 -29.12
N GLU A 122 -3.11 -1.41 -27.84
CA GLU A 122 -3.62 -0.24 -27.15
C GLU A 122 -2.53 0.84 -27.22
N ASN A 123 -2.60 1.65 -28.27
CA ASN A 123 -1.91 2.92 -28.29
C ASN A 123 -2.50 3.75 -27.15
N TYR A 124 -1.81 3.75 -26.01
CA TYR A 124 -2.00 4.76 -24.97
C TYR A 124 -1.59 6.10 -25.58
N GLN A 125 -2.49 6.68 -26.36
CA GLN A 125 -2.29 7.99 -26.94
C GLN A 125 -2.41 8.98 -25.80
N VAL A 126 -1.27 9.32 -25.18
CA VAL A 126 -1.18 10.37 -24.16
C VAL A 126 -1.68 11.66 -24.83
N LYS A 127 -2.93 12.00 -24.58
CA LYS A 127 -3.49 13.28 -25.02
C LYS A 127 -2.79 14.35 -24.20
N PHE A 128 -1.84 15.05 -24.80
CA PHE A 128 -1.31 16.27 -24.22
C PHE A 128 -2.49 17.23 -24.05
N PRO A 129 -2.80 17.69 -22.82
CA PRO A 129 -3.89 18.64 -22.64
C PRO A 129 -3.57 19.87 -23.47
N ASN A 130 -4.45 20.24 -24.40
CA ASN A 130 -4.33 21.46 -25.21
C ASN A 130 -4.09 22.64 -24.25
N ALA A 131 -2.84 23.08 -24.19
CA ALA A 131 -2.29 23.87 -23.08
C ALA A 131 -2.73 25.33 -23.07
N TRP A 132 -3.87 25.68 -23.69
CA TRP A 132 -4.26 27.08 -23.85
C TRP A 132 -5.58 27.50 -23.21
N ARG A 133 -6.31 26.58 -22.55
CA ARG A 133 -7.54 26.94 -21.85
C ARG A 133 -7.39 26.75 -20.34
N ARG A 134 -7.73 27.78 -19.56
CA ARG A 134 -7.85 27.67 -18.10
C ARG A 134 -8.94 26.64 -17.78
N ARG A 135 -8.63 25.70 -16.89
CA ARG A 135 -9.62 24.75 -16.35
C ARG A 135 -10.54 25.49 -15.37
N SER A 136 -11.79 25.07 -15.24
CA SER A 136 -12.67 25.59 -14.19
C SER A 136 -12.21 25.10 -12.82
N GLN A 137 -12.60 25.80 -11.77
CA GLN A 137 -12.28 25.43 -10.39
C GLN A 137 -12.76 24.01 -10.06
N ASP A 138 -13.98 23.66 -10.44
CA ASP A 138 -14.55 22.32 -10.21
C ASP A 138 -13.70 21.22 -10.87
N THR A 139 -13.19 21.47 -12.09
CA THR A 139 -12.30 20.51 -12.77
C THR A 139 -10.95 20.37 -12.06
N ILE A 140 -10.43 21.46 -11.47
CA ILE A 140 -9.17 21.43 -10.72
C ILE A 140 -9.35 20.65 -9.41
N ILE A 141 -10.43 20.92 -8.67
CA ILE A 141 -10.78 20.20 -7.45
C ILE A 141 -11.03 18.72 -7.76
N SER A 142 -11.83 18.40 -8.78
CA SER A 142 -12.13 17.01 -9.16
C SER A 142 -10.90 16.23 -9.62
N SER A 143 -9.89 16.92 -10.17
CA SER A 143 -8.63 16.31 -10.57
C SER A 143 -7.66 16.04 -9.40
N GLY A 144 -7.99 16.49 -8.18
CA GLY A 144 -7.13 16.38 -7.01
C GLY A 144 -5.93 17.33 -7.01
N ALA A 145 -5.71 18.08 -8.10
CA ALA A 145 -4.58 19.00 -8.25
C ALA A 145 -4.65 20.24 -7.35
N TYR A 146 -5.80 20.50 -6.73
CA TYR A 146 -5.96 21.56 -5.73
C TYR A 146 -5.34 21.18 -4.37
N GLU A 147 -5.29 19.89 -4.05
CA GLU A 147 -4.77 19.41 -2.77
C GLU A 147 -3.24 19.49 -2.74
N ARG A 148 -2.68 19.93 -1.61
CA ARG A 148 -1.23 19.95 -1.43
C ARG A 148 -0.71 18.53 -1.29
N GLU A 149 0.33 18.20 -2.04
CA GLU A 149 1.02 16.92 -1.91
C GLU A 149 1.50 16.73 -0.46
N GLN A 150 1.10 15.62 0.14
CA GLN A 150 1.58 15.25 1.47
C GLN A 150 2.97 14.65 1.34
N TYR A 151 3.93 15.12 2.14
CA TYR A 151 5.23 14.49 2.22
C TYR A 151 5.09 13.06 2.72
N ARG A 152 5.26 12.11 1.81
CA ARG A 152 5.28 10.67 2.09
C ARG A 152 6.55 10.08 1.51
N ARG A 153 7.12 9.09 2.22
CA ARG A 153 8.26 8.35 1.70
C ARG A 153 7.86 7.64 0.40
N THR A 154 8.63 7.86 -0.66
CA THR A 154 8.52 7.12 -1.92
C THR A 154 9.04 5.69 -1.79
N ALA A 155 9.98 5.45 -0.87
CA ALA A 155 10.58 4.16 -0.63
C ALA A 155 10.08 3.51 0.67
N PRO A 156 9.94 2.17 0.71
CA PRO A 156 9.62 1.45 1.94
C PRO A 156 10.69 1.72 3.02
N LEU A 157 10.28 1.73 4.28
CA LEU A 157 11.20 1.93 5.39
C LEU A 157 12.19 0.74 5.45
N PRO A 158 13.52 0.98 5.40
CA PRO A 158 14.47 -0.10 5.55
C PRO A 158 14.41 -0.66 6.97
N ASN A 159 14.48 -2.00 7.08
CA ASN A 159 14.54 -2.69 8.37
C ASN A 159 15.88 -2.36 9.05
N LYS A 160 15.85 -1.49 10.05
CA LYS A 160 17.05 -1.04 10.78
C LYS A 160 17.81 -2.21 11.38
N GLU A 161 17.10 -3.22 11.87
CA GLU A 161 17.67 -4.42 12.48
C GLU A 161 18.46 -5.25 11.45
N LYS A 162 17.96 -5.36 10.22
CA LYS A 162 18.67 -6.04 9.12
C LYS A 162 19.94 -5.27 8.74
N GLN A 163 19.86 -3.94 8.64
CA GLN A 163 21.02 -3.10 8.32
C GLN A 163 22.07 -3.12 9.42
N LYS A 164 21.66 -3.07 10.69
CA LYS A 164 22.56 -3.21 11.85
C LYS A 164 23.24 -4.56 11.84
N ARG A 165 22.49 -5.64 11.62
CA ARG A 165 23.04 -7.00 11.52
C ARG A 165 24.03 -7.12 10.38
N HIS A 166 23.64 -6.66 9.18
CA HIS A 166 24.49 -6.62 8.00
C HIS A 166 25.82 -5.91 8.29
N LEU A 167 25.75 -4.69 8.85
CA LEU A 167 26.92 -3.91 9.21
C LEU A 167 27.80 -4.64 10.23
N ALA A 168 27.20 -5.19 11.29
CA ALA A 168 27.93 -5.95 12.30
C ALA A 168 28.65 -7.15 11.69
N CYS A 169 28.01 -7.87 10.77
CA CYS A 169 28.61 -9.03 10.08
C CYS A 169 29.75 -8.60 9.16
N MET A 170 29.57 -7.51 8.42
CA MET A 170 30.60 -6.95 7.56
C MET A 170 31.81 -6.48 8.36
N MET A 171 31.61 -5.83 9.51
CA MET A 171 32.69 -5.41 10.40
C MET A 171 33.44 -6.59 11.01
N ALA A 172 32.73 -7.63 11.44
CA ALA A 172 33.33 -8.78 12.11
C ALA A 172 33.99 -9.77 11.15
N PHE A 173 33.35 -10.08 10.03
CA PHE A 173 33.74 -11.18 9.13
C PHE A 173 34.19 -10.70 7.75
N GLY A 174 34.09 -9.40 7.44
CA GLY A 174 34.42 -8.85 6.12
C GLY A 174 33.49 -9.31 5.00
N LYS A 175 32.41 -10.02 5.33
CA LYS A 175 31.43 -10.59 4.40
C LYS A 175 30.04 -10.41 4.97
N ASP A 176 29.08 -10.26 4.06
CA ASP A 176 27.68 -10.21 4.42
C ASP A 176 27.23 -11.60 4.85
N MET A 177 27.10 -11.79 6.18
CA MET A 177 26.71 -13.01 6.91
C MET A 177 27.04 -14.34 6.20
N PRO A 178 28.09 -15.10 6.61
CA PRO A 178 28.31 -16.43 6.06
C PRO A 178 27.08 -17.33 6.27
N GLU A 179 26.81 -18.25 5.34
CA GLU A 179 25.80 -19.29 5.54
C GLU A 179 26.10 -19.98 6.87
N THR A 180 25.22 -19.77 7.85
CA THR A 180 25.29 -20.45 9.13
C THR A 180 25.43 -21.93 8.79
N PRO A 181 26.53 -22.62 9.18
CA PRO A 181 26.63 -24.04 8.96
C PRO A 181 25.35 -24.64 9.53
N HIS A 182 24.60 -25.36 8.69
CA HIS A 182 23.40 -26.09 9.10
C HIS A 182 23.88 -27.28 9.95
N GLY A 183 24.49 -26.98 11.10
CA GLY A 183 24.72 -27.95 12.14
C GLY A 183 23.38 -28.41 12.68
N PRO A 184 23.33 -29.59 13.34
CA PRO A 184 22.12 -30.01 14.03
C PRO A 184 21.66 -28.86 14.92
N LYS A 185 20.37 -28.50 14.84
CA LYS A 185 19.76 -27.49 15.71
C LYS A 185 20.26 -27.78 17.11
N ILE A 186 21.09 -26.90 17.66
CA ILE A 186 21.42 -26.94 19.08
C ILE A 186 20.08 -26.72 19.73
N LEU A 187 19.41 -27.82 20.10
CA LEU A 187 18.30 -27.78 21.03
C LEU A 187 18.91 -27.05 22.22
N HIS A 188 18.50 -25.80 22.41
CA HIS A 188 18.81 -25.10 23.64
C HIS A 188 18.50 -26.11 24.74
N ARG A 189 19.53 -26.55 25.47
CA ARG A 189 19.32 -27.34 26.69
C ARG A 189 18.22 -26.58 27.41
N ALA A 190 17.11 -27.27 27.68
CA ALA A 190 15.99 -26.69 28.41
C ALA A 190 16.61 -25.89 29.55
N LYS A 191 16.34 -24.57 29.55
CA LYS A 191 16.79 -23.65 30.59
C LYS A 191 16.62 -24.41 31.89
N ARG A 192 17.72 -24.73 32.58
CA ARG A 192 17.62 -25.30 33.92
C ARG A 192 16.73 -24.34 34.66
N GLU A 193 15.57 -24.83 35.08
CA GLU A 193 14.69 -24.08 35.96
C GLU A 193 15.58 -23.68 37.13
N PRO A 194 15.64 -22.39 37.50
CA PRO A 194 16.33 -22.02 38.72
C PRO A 194 15.74 -22.90 39.82
N GLU A 195 16.61 -23.64 40.53
CA GLU A 195 16.19 -24.43 41.68
C GLU A 195 15.47 -23.48 42.62
N ILE A 196 14.14 -23.63 42.68
CA ILE A 196 13.26 -22.81 43.50
C ILE A 196 13.67 -23.14 44.94
N PRO A 197 14.03 -22.14 45.76
CA PRO A 197 14.28 -22.37 47.17
C PRO A 197 13.07 -23.07 47.78
N GLU A 198 13.38 -24.17 48.44
CA GLU A 198 12.57 -24.98 49.34
C GLU A 198 11.20 -24.35 49.71
N ASN A 199 10.12 -24.96 49.22
CA ASN A 199 8.66 -24.75 49.36
C ASN A 199 8.07 -23.80 50.44
N ALA A 200 8.77 -23.48 51.53
CA ALA A 200 8.36 -22.55 52.57
C ALA A 200 8.22 -21.10 52.09
N ASP A 201 8.97 -20.69 51.06
CA ASP A 201 8.90 -19.34 50.50
C ASP A 201 7.67 -19.14 49.60
N PHE A 202 7.18 -20.21 48.95
CA PHE A 202 6.10 -20.08 47.96
C PHE A 202 4.73 -19.74 48.57
N LEU A 203 4.37 -20.34 49.72
CA LEU A 203 3.13 -19.99 50.42
C LEU A 203 3.19 -18.55 50.96
N ASN A 204 4.34 -18.13 51.47
CA ASN A 204 4.57 -16.76 51.91
C ASN A 204 4.47 -15.78 50.72
N ASP A 205 5.02 -16.13 49.56
CA ASP A 205 4.94 -15.33 48.34
C ASP A 205 3.50 -15.21 47.82
N LEU A 206 2.71 -16.28 47.91
CA LEU A 206 1.28 -16.23 47.56
C LEU A 206 0.51 -15.29 48.51
N ALA A 207 0.74 -15.41 49.83
CA ALA A 207 0.10 -14.56 50.82
C ALA A 207 0.50 -13.09 50.66
N GLN A 208 1.79 -12.82 50.44
CA GLN A 208 2.31 -11.49 50.18
C GLN A 208 1.73 -10.91 48.89
N GLY A 209 1.67 -11.72 47.84
CA GLY A 209 1.07 -11.34 46.57
C GLY A 209 -0.44 -11.11 46.65
N ILE A 210 -1.17 -11.66 47.63
CA ILE A 210 -2.58 -11.27 47.87
C ILE A 210 -2.65 -9.88 48.49
N ARG A 211 -1.81 -9.60 49.50
CA ARG A 211 -1.75 -8.28 50.16
C ARG A 211 -1.44 -7.17 49.16
N GLU A 212 -0.44 -7.37 48.31
CA GLU A 212 -0.05 -6.40 47.27
C GLU A 212 -1.19 -6.06 46.31
N ARG A 213 -2.06 -7.04 45.97
CA ARG A 213 -3.20 -6.79 45.08
C ARG A 213 -4.32 -6.06 45.80
N ILE A 214 -4.51 -6.30 47.09
CA ILE A 214 -5.44 -5.53 47.93
C ILE A 214 -4.96 -4.08 48.04
N ASP A 215 -3.69 -3.86 48.34
CA ASP A 215 -3.09 -2.53 48.45
C ASP A 215 -3.16 -1.77 47.13
N PHE A 216 -2.82 -2.43 46.01
CA PHE A 216 -2.99 -1.87 44.68
C PHE A 216 -4.44 -1.46 44.40
N LEU A 217 -5.42 -2.27 44.82
CA LEU A 217 -6.83 -1.92 44.63
C LEU A 217 -7.22 -0.68 45.44
N ASN A 218 -6.75 -0.58 46.69
CA ASN A 218 -6.96 0.59 47.55
C ASN A 218 -6.38 1.86 46.91
N ASP A 219 -5.16 1.78 46.38
CA ASP A 219 -4.51 2.88 45.66
C ASP A 219 -5.34 3.30 44.44
N MET A 220 -5.78 2.34 43.62
CA MET A 220 -6.59 2.65 42.43
C MET A 220 -7.98 3.18 42.78
N GLU A 221 -8.54 2.81 43.93
CA GLU A 221 -9.80 3.35 44.43
C GLU A 221 -9.67 4.78 44.91
N SER A 222 -8.56 5.11 45.60
CA SER A 222 -8.26 6.48 45.99
C SER A 222 -8.15 7.42 44.77
N LEU A 223 -7.67 6.89 43.63
CA LEU A 223 -7.59 7.59 42.35
C LEU A 223 -8.92 7.58 41.55
N GLY A 224 -10.00 7.01 42.09
CA GLY A 224 -11.30 6.91 41.43
C GLY A 224 -11.39 5.86 40.31
N MET A 225 -10.35 5.04 40.12
CA MET A 225 -10.27 4.01 39.07
C MET A 225 -10.76 2.62 39.52
N GLY A 226 -11.37 2.51 40.71
CA GLY A 226 -11.84 1.24 41.29
C GLY A 226 -12.75 0.42 40.37
N LYS A 227 -13.69 1.05 39.64
CA LYS A 227 -14.63 0.34 38.74
C LYS A 227 -13.92 -0.48 37.65
N LYS A 228 -12.75 -0.01 37.19
CA LYS A 228 -11.96 -0.67 36.15
C LYS A 228 -11.17 -1.85 36.69
N TYR A 229 -10.57 -1.69 37.88
CA TYR A 229 -9.62 -2.66 38.42
C TYR A 229 -10.23 -3.69 39.37
N ARG A 230 -11.37 -3.38 40.03
CA ARG A 230 -12.10 -4.32 40.90
C ARG A 230 -12.27 -5.73 40.32
N PRO A 231 -12.84 -5.93 39.12
CA PRO A 231 -13.07 -7.28 38.61
C PRO A 231 -11.77 -8.03 38.31
N ILE A 232 -10.75 -7.33 37.80
CA ILE A 232 -9.45 -7.91 37.45
C ILE A 232 -8.72 -8.37 38.72
N ILE A 233 -8.66 -7.49 39.72
CA ILE A 233 -7.96 -7.77 40.96
C ILE A 233 -8.66 -8.86 41.77
N GLN A 234 -10.00 -8.86 41.80
CA GLN A 234 -10.77 -9.94 42.43
C GLN A 234 -10.48 -11.30 41.80
N GLN A 235 -10.37 -11.36 40.46
CA GLN A 235 -10.04 -12.60 39.76
C GLN A 235 -8.64 -13.10 40.14
N GLU A 236 -7.66 -12.21 40.22
CA GLU A 236 -6.28 -12.58 40.58
C GLU A 236 -6.14 -12.99 42.05
N ILE A 237 -6.84 -12.32 42.96
CA ILE A 237 -6.91 -12.73 44.37
C ILE A 237 -7.54 -14.12 44.45
N ALA A 238 -8.66 -14.36 43.76
CA ALA A 238 -9.30 -15.67 43.73
C ALA A 238 -8.37 -16.75 43.16
N GLN A 239 -7.59 -16.43 42.12
CA GLN A 239 -6.60 -17.35 41.57
C GLN A 239 -5.51 -17.70 42.58
N LYS A 240 -4.95 -16.72 43.30
CA LYS A 240 -3.94 -16.95 44.35
C LYS A 240 -4.48 -17.77 45.52
N ILE A 241 -5.73 -17.52 45.95
CA ILE A 241 -6.40 -18.32 46.99
C ILE A 241 -6.54 -19.78 46.56
N ARG A 242 -7.02 -20.05 45.33
CA ARG A 242 -7.13 -21.43 44.83
C ARG A 242 -5.78 -22.16 44.78
N LEU A 243 -4.72 -21.46 44.42
CA LEU A 243 -3.36 -22.02 44.43
C LEU A 243 -2.92 -22.37 45.85
N MET A 244 -3.17 -21.49 46.82
CA MET A 244 -2.89 -21.73 48.23
C MET A 244 -3.67 -22.95 48.76
N GLU A 245 -4.98 -23.03 48.51
CA GLU A 245 -5.82 -24.17 48.87
C GLU A 245 -5.33 -25.49 48.24
N SER A 246 -4.86 -25.45 46.99
CA SER A 246 -4.35 -26.65 46.31
C SER A 246 -3.08 -27.21 46.97
N LEU A 247 -2.23 -26.34 47.50
CA LEU A 247 -1.02 -26.73 48.22
C LEU A 247 -1.36 -27.29 49.60
N ASP A 248 -2.25 -26.63 50.35
CA ASP A 248 -2.70 -27.13 51.65
C ASP A 248 -3.31 -28.53 51.53
N ASN A 249 -4.12 -28.77 50.50
CA ASN A 249 -4.69 -30.09 50.22
C ASN A 249 -3.59 -31.12 49.93
N GLN A 250 -2.60 -30.78 49.08
CA GLN A 250 -1.48 -31.67 48.77
C GLN A 250 -0.64 -32.02 50.01
N THR A 251 -0.34 -31.03 50.85
CA THR A 251 0.37 -31.24 52.12
C THR A 251 -0.44 -32.12 53.07
N SER A 252 -1.76 -31.91 53.17
CA SER A 252 -2.63 -32.73 53.99
C SER A 252 -2.73 -34.19 53.49
N ASP A 253 -2.73 -34.41 52.18
CA ASP A 253 -2.75 -35.73 51.57
C ASP A 253 -1.41 -36.46 51.73
N GLN A 254 -0.29 -35.74 51.70
CA GLN A 254 1.04 -36.30 51.99
C GLN A 254 1.11 -36.77 53.45
N LEU A 255 0.71 -35.92 54.41
CA LEU A 255 0.71 -36.28 55.83
C LEU A 255 -0.16 -37.51 56.12
N ARG A 256 -1.36 -37.59 55.53
CA ARG A 256 -2.23 -38.78 55.66
C ARG A 256 -1.61 -40.05 55.08
N LYS A 257 -0.82 -39.95 54.01
CA LYS A 257 -0.13 -41.09 53.42
C LYS A 257 1.00 -41.56 54.32
N GLU A 258 1.85 -40.65 54.81
CA GLU A 258 2.93 -40.99 55.73
C GLU A 258 2.41 -41.66 57.01
N GLU A 259 1.34 -41.11 57.61
CA GLU A 259 0.67 -41.70 58.77
C GLU A 259 0.12 -43.12 58.49
N PHE A 260 -0.36 -43.38 57.26
CA PHE A 260 -0.80 -44.71 56.84
C PHE A 260 0.36 -45.70 56.60
N TYR A 261 1.55 -45.22 56.23
CA TYR A 261 2.74 -46.07 56.09
C TYR A 261 3.34 -46.43 57.45
N GLU A 262 3.43 -45.50 58.40
CA GLU A 262 3.91 -45.78 59.76
C GLU A 262 3.04 -46.81 60.49
N VAL A 263 1.71 -46.79 60.29
CA VAL A 263 0.79 -47.78 60.89
C VAL A 263 0.98 -49.21 60.33
N LYS A 264 1.62 -49.38 59.17
CA LYS A 264 1.88 -50.72 58.59
C LYS A 264 3.15 -51.37 59.11
N ASP A 265 4.14 -50.58 59.53
CA ASP A 265 5.41 -51.08 60.05
C ASP A 265 5.32 -51.52 61.52
N GLU A 266 4.32 -51.02 62.26
CA GLU A 266 3.95 -51.49 63.60
C GLU A 266 3.12 -52.79 63.59
N ARG A 267 3.51 -53.79 62.78
CA ARG A 267 3.00 -55.17 62.94
C ARG A 267 3.74 -55.84 64.10
N PRO A 268 3.05 -56.34 65.14
CA PRO A 268 3.73 -56.90 66.30
C PRO A 268 4.51 -58.16 65.92
N SER A 269 5.80 -58.14 66.21
CA SER A 269 6.72 -59.28 66.14
C SER A 269 6.05 -60.55 66.68
N SER A 270 6.00 -61.59 65.84
CA SER A 270 5.44 -62.90 66.15
C SER A 270 6.03 -63.44 67.46
N LYS A 271 5.20 -63.60 68.48
CA LYS A 271 5.58 -64.28 69.72
C LYS A 271 5.91 -65.73 69.41
N LEU A 272 7.14 -66.15 69.70
CA LEU A 272 7.57 -67.54 69.70
C LEU A 272 6.73 -68.30 70.74
N PHE A 273 6.07 -69.38 70.33
CA PHE A 273 5.30 -70.25 71.23
C PHE A 273 6.27 -71.09 72.10
N PRO A 274 6.03 -71.26 73.41
CA PRO A 274 6.85 -72.13 74.24
C PRO A 274 6.57 -73.61 73.95
N LEU A 275 7.62 -74.42 73.80
CA LEU A 275 7.56 -75.88 73.82
C LEU A 275 7.11 -76.34 75.22
N THR A 276 5.96 -76.99 75.32
CA THR A 276 5.54 -77.71 76.53
C THR A 276 6.23 -79.07 76.55
N GLU A 277 7.10 -79.30 77.53
CA GLU A 277 7.63 -80.62 77.90
C GLU A 277 6.48 -81.51 78.44
N PRO A 278 6.33 -82.77 78.01
CA PRO A 278 5.36 -83.69 78.59
C PRO A 278 5.84 -84.22 79.94
N GLY A 279 5.00 -84.04 80.96
CA GLY A 279 5.25 -84.44 82.35
C GLY A 279 5.45 -85.94 82.56
N GLN A 280 6.31 -86.24 83.53
CA GLN A 280 6.46 -87.54 84.17
C GLN A 280 5.26 -87.82 85.08
N ASN A 281 4.65 -88.99 84.91
CA ASN A 281 4.01 -89.81 85.95
C ASN A 281 4.22 -91.28 85.56
#